data_AF-A0A9W8AQ23-F1
#
_entry.id   AF-A0A9W8AQ23-F1
#
_cell.length_a   1.000
_cell.length_b   1.000
_cell.length_c   1.000
_cell.angle_alpha   90.00
_cell.angle_beta   90.00
_cell.angle_gamma   90.00
#
_symmetry.space_group_name_H-M   'P 1'
#
loop_
_entity.id
_entity.type
_entity.pdbx_description
1 polymer ?
#
loop_
_entity_poly.entity_id
_entity_poly.type
_entity_poly.pdbx_seq_one_letter_code
_entity_poly.pdbx_strand_id
1 'polypeptide(L)'
;MFLYLLALIVCGCFMCLTIWQVINFVDMEADYMNPIELCQSLNQWVVPEILAHGILTLLFLLMGAWSCVLVNAPLLIWNVYKVTQKKHLYDPTVVFRHLSEYKREGFIKVGFFFFSFFFYLYW
;
A
#
# COMPACT_ATOMS: atom_id res chain seq x y z
N MET A 1 -4.96 -8.51 22.10
CA MET A 1 -4.18 -7.36 22.59
C MET A 1 -2.84 -7.21 21.87
N PHE A 2 -1.86 -8.13 22.01
CA PHE A 2 -0.55 -7.98 21.36
C PHE A 2 -0.62 -7.88 19.82
N LEU A 3 -1.49 -8.67 19.18
CA LEU A 3 -1.68 -8.64 17.72
C LEU A 3 -2.22 -7.29 17.21
N TYR A 4 -3.16 -6.66 17.91
CA TYR A 4 -3.71 -5.36 17.52
C TYR A 4 -2.67 -4.25 17.66
N LEU A 5 -1.84 -4.31 18.70
CA LEU A 5 -0.72 -3.38 18.90
C LEU A 5 0.34 -3.54 17.80
N LEU A 6 0.69 -4.78 17.44
CA LEU A 6 1.56 -5.06 16.30
C LEU A 6 0.96 -4.52 14.99
N ALA A 7 -0.33 -4.79 14.75
CA ALA A 7 -1.03 -4.34 13.56
C ALA A 7 -1.10 -2.82 13.46
N LEU A 8 -1.27 -2.12 14.59
CA LEU A 8 -1.23 -0.67 14.66
C LEU A 8 0.13 -0.11 14.22
N ILE A 9 1.23 -0.69 14.72
CA ILE A 9 2.60 -0.31 14.34
C ILE A 9 2.82 -0.56 12.84
N VAL A 10 2.46 -1.75 12.36
CA VAL A 10 2.60 -2.13 10.94
C VAL A 10 1.76 -1.23 10.04
N CYS A 11 0.53 -0.89 10.44
CA CYS A 11 -0.35 0.03 9.72
C CYS A 11 0.26 1.44 9.65
N GLY A 12 0.88 1.91 10.73
CA GLY A 12 1.64 3.16 10.74
C GLY A 12 2.81 3.14 9.75
N CYS A 13 3.57 2.04 9.71
CA CYS A 13 4.64 1.86 8.73
C CYS A 13 4.11 1.89 7.28
N PHE A 14 2.99 1.21 6.99
CA PHE A 14 2.37 1.26 5.67
C PHE A 14 1.86 2.65 5.29
N MET A 15 1.31 3.39 6.25
CA MET A 15 0.92 4.77 6.01
C MET A 15 2.13 5.64 5.63
N CYS A 16 3.24 5.55 6.36
CA CYS A 16 4.47 6.28 6.02
C CYS A 16 5.02 5.89 4.64
N LEU A 17 5.05 4.58 4.33
CA LEU A 17 5.51 4.10 3.03
C LEU A 17 4.62 4.61 1.88
N THR A 18 3.30 4.56 2.03
CA THR A 18 2.37 5.04 0.99
C THR A 18 2.40 6.55 0.81
N ILE A 19 2.60 7.32 1.88
CA ILE A 19 2.84 8.77 1.79
C ILE A 19 4.14 9.05 1.04
N TRP A 20 5.23 8.33 1.36
CA TRP A 20 6.49 8.46 0.64
C TRP A 20 6.36 8.13 -0.86
N GLN A 21 5.58 7.10 -1.22
CA GLN A 21 5.27 6.78 -2.62
C GLN A 21 4.54 7.94 -3.32
N VAL A 22 3.52 8.54 -2.67
CA VAL A 22 2.76 9.68 -3.22
C VAL A 22 3.67 10.89 -3.42
N ILE A 23 4.55 11.20 -2.46
CA ILE A 23 5.50 12.31 -2.58
C ILE A 23 6.41 12.10 -3.80
N ASN A 24 6.98 10.91 -3.97
CA ASN A 24 7.85 10.64 -5.13
C ASN A 24 7.11 10.78 -6.47
N PHE A 25 5.81 10.48 -6.54
CA PHE A 25 5.01 10.73 -7.75
C PHE A 25 4.80 12.22 -8.00
N VAL A 26 4.64 13.03 -6.95
CA VAL A 26 4.55 14.50 -7.05
C VAL A 26 5.90 15.10 -7.44
N ASP A 27 7.01 14.60 -6.89
CA ASP A 27 8.35 15.04 -7.25
C ASP A 27 8.69 14.71 -8.71
N MET A 28 8.21 13.58 -9.23
CA MET A 28 8.32 13.26 -10.65
C MET A 28 7.44 14.19 -11.52
N GLU A 29 6.25 14.56 -11.07
CA GLU A 29 5.38 15.52 -11.78
C GLU A 29 6.02 16.91 -11.90
N ALA A 30 6.83 17.28 -10.90
CA ALA A 30 7.55 18.54 -10.84
C ALA A 30 8.97 18.49 -11.47
N ASP A 31 9.29 17.42 -12.22
CA ASP A 31 10.59 17.18 -12.87
C ASP A 31 11.80 17.19 -11.91
N TYR A 32 11.59 16.92 -10.61
CA TYR A 32 12.68 16.81 -9.64
C TYR A 32 13.35 15.42 -9.62
N MET A 33 12.67 14.39 -10.13
CA MET A 33 13.07 12.99 -10.07
C MET A 33 12.95 12.30 -11.43
N ASN A 34 13.97 11.51 -11.79
CA ASN A 34 13.95 10.72 -13.03
C ASN A 34 12.94 9.54 -12.94
N PRO A 35 12.18 9.24 -14.00
CA PRO A 35 11.19 8.15 -14.00
C PRO A 35 11.83 6.76 -13.79
N ILE A 36 13.07 6.57 -14.25
CA ILE A 36 13.81 5.30 -14.10
C ILE A 36 14.16 5.07 -12.63
N GLU A 37 14.73 6.09 -11.96
CA GLU A 37 15.10 6.04 -10.55
C GLU A 37 13.85 5.86 -9.67
N LEU A 38 12.76 6.56 -10.00
CA LEU A 38 11.48 6.38 -9.35
C LEU A 38 10.99 4.93 -9.45
N CYS A 39 10.92 4.37 -10.67
CA CYS A 39 10.40 3.02 -10.88
C CYS A 39 11.26 1.98 -10.15
N GLN A 40 12.59 2.10 -10.18
CA GLN A 40 13.48 1.19 -9.47
C GLN A 40 13.27 1.25 -7.95
N SER A 41 13.20 2.48 -7.40
CA SER A 41 13.00 2.70 -5.98
C SER A 41 11.63 2.19 -5.51
N LEU A 42 10.55 2.57 -6.19
CA LEU A 42 9.19 2.13 -5.86
C LEU A 42 9.05 0.61 -5.96
N ASN A 43 9.58 0.00 -7.01
CA ASN A 43 9.41 -1.41 -7.27
C ASN A 43 10.04 -2.30 -6.18
N GLN A 44 11.14 -1.83 -5.58
CA GLN A 44 11.76 -2.50 -4.44
C GLN A 44 10.83 -2.57 -3.21
N TRP A 45 9.91 -1.61 -3.06
CA TRP A 45 9.00 -1.51 -1.91
C TRP A 45 7.59 -2.07 -2.18
N VAL A 46 7.14 -2.11 -3.44
CA VAL A 46 5.79 -2.62 -3.79
C VAL A 46 5.62 -4.10 -3.41
N VAL A 47 6.62 -4.93 -3.72
CA VAL A 47 6.57 -6.37 -3.41
C VAL A 47 6.51 -6.64 -1.91
N PRO A 48 7.41 -6.08 -1.06
CA PRO A 48 7.34 -6.29 0.37
C PRO A 48 6.08 -5.69 1.01
N GLU A 49 5.53 -4.58 0.50
CA GLU A 49 4.25 -4.02 0.97
C GLU A 49 3.10 -5.01 0.79
N ILE A 50 2.94 -5.55 -0.42
CA ILE A 50 1.87 -6.51 -0.74
C ILE A 50 2.01 -7.78 0.10
N LEU A 51 3.24 -8.29 0.22
CA LEU A 51 3.52 -9.49 1.01
C LEU A 51 3.24 -9.27 2.50
N ALA A 52 3.72 -8.17 3.07
CA ALA A 52 3.52 -7.85 4.48
C ALA A 52 2.03 -7.62 4.80
N HIS A 53 1.28 -6.96 3.91
CA HIS A 53 -0.16 -6.80 4.06
C HIS A 53 -0.91 -8.14 3.99
N GLY A 54 -0.50 -9.02 3.09
CA GLY A 54 -1.04 -10.39 2.98
C GLY A 54 -0.80 -11.20 4.25
N ILE A 55 0.43 -11.17 4.79
CA ILE A 55 0.79 -11.84 6.04
C ILE A 55 -0.03 -11.29 7.20
N LEU A 56 -0.17 -9.97 7.31
CA LEU A 56 -0.96 -9.34 8.37
C LEU A 56 -2.44 -9.79 8.32
N THR A 57 -3.02 -9.82 7.12
CA THR A 57 -4.41 -10.25 6.92
C THR A 57 -4.61 -11.74 7.24
N LEU A 58 -3.62 -12.57 6.92
CA LEU A 58 -3.63 -14.00 7.26
C LEU A 58 -3.51 -14.22 8.77
N LEU A 59 -2.67 -13.44 9.46
CA LEU A 59 -2.56 -13.46 10.92
C LEU A 59 -3.89 -13.08 11.58
N PHE A 60 -4.61 -12.07 11.07
CA PHE A 60 -5.96 -11.72 11.56
C PHE A 60 -6.96 -12.86 11.36
N LEU A 61 -6.88 -13.58 10.24
CA LEU A 61 -7.74 -14.74 9.96
C LEU A 61 -7.48 -15.88 10.96
N LEU A 62 -6.21 -16.22 11.20
CA LEU A 62 -5.83 -17.26 12.16
C LEU A 62 -6.25 -16.93 13.60
N MET A 63 -6.23 -15.65 13.96
CA MET A 63 -6.63 -15.17 15.28
C MET A 63 -8.15 -15.02 15.45
N GLY A 64 -8.94 -15.27 14.39
CA GLY A 64 -10.41 -15.19 14.42
C GLY A 64 -10.98 -13.76 14.41
N ALA A 65 -10.18 -12.77 14.02
CA ALA A 65 -10.59 -11.36 13.98
C ALA A 65 -11.28 -11.01 12.64
N TRP A 66 -12.48 -11.56 12.44
CA TRP A 66 -13.24 -11.44 11.19
C TRP A 66 -13.54 -9.99 10.77
N SER A 67 -13.76 -9.10 11.73
CA SER A 67 -13.99 -7.68 11.47
C SER A 67 -12.78 -7.00 10.81
N CYS A 68 -11.56 -7.26 11.32
CA CYS A 68 -10.32 -6.77 10.73
C CYS A 68 -10.05 -7.36 9.34
N VAL A 69 -10.34 -8.66 9.15
CA VAL A 69 -10.22 -9.29 7.82
C VAL A 69 -11.15 -8.60 6.82
N LEU A 70 -12.39 -8.30 7.21
CA LEU A 70 -13.38 -7.65 6.33
C LEU A 70 -12.93 -6.25 5.91
N VAL A 71 -12.37 -5.46 6.84
CA VAL A 71 -11.81 -4.14 6.51
C VAL A 71 -10.64 -4.27 5.53
N ASN A 72 -9.72 -5.24 5.73
CA ASN A 72 -8.55 -5.46 4.86
C ASN A 72 -8.85 -6.15 3.53
N ALA A 73 -9.97 -6.86 3.43
CA ALA A 73 -10.36 -7.63 2.25
C ALA A 73 -10.37 -6.83 0.94
N PRO A 74 -10.98 -5.63 0.83
CA PRO A 74 -10.99 -4.87 -0.42
C PRO A 74 -9.57 -4.53 -0.90
N LEU A 75 -8.67 -4.11 0.00
CA LEU A 75 -7.30 -3.80 -0.38
C LEU A 75 -6.51 -5.05 -0.77
N LEU A 76 -6.72 -6.16 -0.07
CA LEU A 76 -6.07 -7.43 -0.38
C LEU A 76 -6.53 -7.98 -1.75
N ILE A 77 -7.82 -7.93 -2.06
CA ILE A 77 -8.37 -8.32 -3.36
C ILE A 77 -7.76 -7.45 -4.47
N TRP A 78 -7.66 -6.14 -4.26
CA TRP A 78 -7.04 -5.23 -5.21
C TRP A 78 -5.56 -5.58 -5.47
N ASN A 79 -4.80 -5.83 -4.40
CA ASN A 79 -3.39 -6.22 -4.51
C ASN A 79 -3.22 -7.56 -5.24
N VAL A 80 -4.06 -8.57 -4.93
CA VAL A 80 -4.05 -9.87 -5.62
C VAL A 80 -4.39 -9.73 -7.10
N TYR A 81 -5.38 -8.90 -7.44
CA TYR A 81 -5.73 -8.60 -8.82
C TYR A 81 -4.55 -7.96 -9.57
N LYS A 82 -3.87 -6.99 -8.96
CA LYS A 82 -2.70 -6.30 -9.54
C LYS A 82 -1.51 -7.25 -9.77
N VAL A 83 -1.27 -8.18 -8.84
CA VAL A 83 -0.25 -9.23 -8.99
C VAL A 83 -0.60 -10.19 -10.12
N THR A 84 -1.86 -10.65 -10.18
CA THR A 84 -2.34 -11.60 -11.20
C THR A 84 -2.25 -11.01 -12.61
N GLN A 85 -2.51 -9.71 -12.75
CA GLN A 85 -2.37 -8.98 -14.02
C GLN A 85 -0.91 -8.68 -14.39
N LYS A 86 0.08 -9.09 -13.58
CA LYS A 86 1.51 -8.74 -13.71
C LYS A 86 1.80 -7.23 -13.82
N LYS A 87 0.85 -6.37 -13.43
CA LYS A 87 0.96 -4.90 -13.41
C LYS A 87 1.43 -4.38 -12.04
N HIS A 88 2.19 -5.19 -11.30
CA HIS A 88 2.71 -4.80 -9.98
C HIS A 88 3.98 -3.95 -10.10
N LEU A 89 4.74 -4.10 -11.19
CA LEU A 89 5.94 -3.32 -11.46
C LEU A 89 5.56 -2.04 -12.23
N TYR A 90 6.16 -0.91 -11.85
CA TYR A 90 6.04 0.33 -12.62
C TYR A 90 7.05 0.32 -13.78
N ASP A 91 6.58 0.64 -14.98
CA ASP A 91 7.43 0.76 -16.17
C ASP A 91 7.69 2.24 -16.48
N PRO A 92 8.97 2.67 -16.56
CA PRO A 92 9.35 4.07 -16.75
C PRO A 92 8.86 4.67 -18.08
N THR A 93 8.54 3.84 -19.09
CA THR A 93 8.07 4.33 -20.39
C THR A 93 6.60 4.78 -20.38
N VAL A 94 5.79 4.24 -19.46
CA VAL A 94 4.34 4.51 -19.37
C VAL A 94 3.95 5.22 -18.07
N VAL A 95 4.87 5.35 -17.11
CA VAL A 95 4.60 5.93 -15.79
C VAL A 95 4.06 7.36 -15.87
N PHE A 96 4.60 8.19 -16.76
CA PHE A 96 4.13 9.57 -16.97
C PHE A 96 2.70 9.64 -17.49
N ARG A 97 2.31 8.70 -18.37
CA ARG A 97 0.97 8.69 -18.98
C ARG A 97 -0.13 8.33 -17.96
N HIS A 98 0.19 7.51 -16.96
CA HIS A 98 -0.73 7.05 -15.93
C HIS A 98 -0.46 7.68 -14.55
N LEU A 99 0.33 8.76 -14.49
CA LEU A 99 0.74 9.38 -13.23
C LEU A 99 -0.43 9.83 -12.36
N SER A 100 -1.45 10.44 -12.98
CA SER A 100 -2.65 10.89 -12.28
C SER A 100 -3.45 9.73 -11.67
N GLU A 101 -3.47 8.57 -12.34
CA GLU A 101 -4.10 7.35 -11.84
C GLU A 101 -3.32 6.78 -10.65
N TYR A 102 -1.99 6.66 -10.76
CA TYR A 102 -1.15 6.14 -9.67
C TYR A 102 -1.17 7.04 -8.43
N LYS A 103 -1.16 8.36 -8.62
CA LYS A 103 -1.31 9.33 -7.54
C LYS A 103 -2.66 9.14 -6.84
N ARG A 104 -3.75 9.01 -7.59
CA ARG A 104 -5.09 8.76 -7.04
C ARG A 104 -5.16 7.43 -6.28
N GLU A 105 -4.57 6.36 -6.82
CA GLU A 105 -4.45 5.08 -6.11
C GLU A 105 -3.70 5.24 -4.78
N GLY A 106 -2.57 5.96 -4.77
CA GLY A 106 -1.80 6.25 -3.56
C GLY A 106 -2.61 7.00 -2.51
N PHE A 107 -3.33 8.06 -2.90
CA PHE A 107 -4.21 8.80 -1.98
C PHE A 107 -5.34 7.94 -1.40
N ILE A 108 -5.95 7.07 -2.22
CA ILE A 108 -6.99 6.14 -1.75
C ILE A 108 -6.40 5.16 -0.73
N LYS A 109 -5.21 4.62 -1.00
CA LYS A 109 -4.50 3.74 -0.06
C LYS A 109 -4.19 4.43 1.27
N VAL A 110 -3.71 5.67 1.23
CA VAL A 110 -3.44 6.46 2.44
C VAL A 110 -4.71 6.64 3.26
N GLY A 111 -5.83 7.02 2.61
CA GLY A 111 -7.13 7.13 3.29
C GLY A 111 -7.59 5.82 3.91
N PHE A 112 -7.37 4.70 3.22
CA PHE A 112 -7.68 3.36 3.72
C PHE A 112 -6.84 2.97 4.95
N PHE A 113 -5.52 3.19 4.91
CA PHE A 113 -4.64 2.92 6.05
C PHE A 113 -4.93 3.83 7.23
N PHE A 114 -5.27 5.09 6.97
CA PHE A 114 -5.70 6.03 8.00
C PHE A 114 -6.97 5.54 8.71
N PHE A 115 -8.00 5.14 7.96
CA PHE A 115 -9.22 4.57 8.55
C PHE A 115 -8.93 3.28 9.32
N SER A 116 -8.13 2.39 8.74
CA SER A 116 -7.74 1.12 9.37
C SER A 116 -6.96 1.33 10.68
N PHE A 117 -6.13 2.37 10.75
CA PHE A 117 -5.38 2.73 11.96
C PHE A 117 -6.31 3.02 13.15
N PHE A 118 -7.32 3.86 12.97
CA PHE A 118 -8.31 4.12 14.05
C PHE A 118 -9.14 2.88 14.37
N PHE A 119 -9.44 2.06 13.37
CA PHE A 119 -10.16 0.81 13.59
C PHE A 119 -9.36 -0.15 14.47
N TYR A 120 -8.05 -0.32 14.22
CA TYR A 120 -7.17 -1.14 15.07
C TYR A 120 -6.93 -0.56 16.45
N LEU A 121 -7.07 0.76 16.62
CA LEU A 121 -6.95 1.41 17.92
C LEU A 121 -8.19 1.15 18.80
N TYR A 122 -9.36 0.98 18.19
CA TYR A 122 -10.62 0.73 18.91
C TYR A 122 -10.75 -0.69 19.47
N TRP A 123 -10.11 -1.68 18.84
CA TRP A 123 -10.16 -3.11 19.20
C TRP A 123 -8.96 -3.58 20.02
#